data_AF-A0A3L7YSL7-F1
#
_entry.id   AF-A0A3L7YSL7-F1
#
_cell.length_a   1.000
_cell.length_b   1.000
_cell.length_c   1.000
_cell.angle_alpha   90.00
_cell.angle_beta   90.00
_cell.angle_gamma   90.00
#
_symmetry.space_group_name_H-M   'P 1'
#
loop_
_entity.id
_entity.type
_entity.pdbx_description
1 polymer ?
#
loop_
_entity_poly.entity_id
_entity_poly.type
_entity_poly.pdbx_seq_one_letter_code
_entity_poly.pdbx_strand_id
1 'polypeptide(L)'
;MNDEQRNLPTPAEKLTPPTPRLSSPAPIQTHGLTAERVAKIVSQSGSARMTALLGIAVVTLFVLVYAFYDQGLPGVVGSSRMEAAREEIYLDTVKRGYNLYEANCARCHGEQGQGGIGPVLNDQGKLLAHLSPAYLHNVLTVGGRYICGDANSLMGVWADSNGGPLNYREIEELIAWIRATKDDVIKVQDPATGEMVEVTGWRDAAYVPAADATPVPACWKDAFAVSPSPSPSGGEPTPMPTDTGGGTGGSYTIVAMGVKFDLTSLEVEANKAFSLIFDNQDAGIPHNVAIHEGTASAVGKELWQGAIFPGIATQTYSVPSLAAGTYSFICTVHPNMVGDLVVK
;
A
#
# COMPACT_ATOMS: atom_id res chain seq x y z
N MET A 1 -32.88 98.67 -105.49
CA MET A 1 -32.47 97.32 -105.94
C MET A 1 -31.29 96.91 -105.09
N ASN A 2 -31.33 95.66 -104.63
CA ASN A 2 -30.51 95.04 -103.58
C ASN A 2 -29.01 95.25 -103.75
N ASP A 3 -28.29 95.39 -102.62
CA ASP A 3 -26.95 94.82 -102.50
C ASP A 3 -26.64 94.45 -101.03
N GLU A 4 -26.70 93.15 -100.81
CA GLU A 4 -26.01 92.28 -99.85
C GLU A 4 -25.46 92.81 -98.51
N GLN A 5 -26.04 92.21 -97.46
CA GLN A 5 -25.57 91.95 -96.10
C GLN A 5 -24.07 92.20 -95.83
N ARG A 6 -23.80 93.15 -94.93
CA ARG A 6 -22.55 93.21 -94.16
C ARG A 6 -22.83 93.59 -92.71
N ASN A 7 -22.11 92.93 -91.81
CA ASN A 7 -21.92 93.19 -90.37
C ASN A 7 -22.97 92.62 -89.41
N LEU A 8 -22.79 91.34 -89.05
CA LEU A 8 -23.11 90.85 -87.71
C LEU A 8 -21.81 90.73 -86.90
N PRO A 9 -21.77 91.22 -85.65
CA PRO A 9 -20.57 91.18 -84.80
C PRO A 9 -20.26 89.76 -84.29
N THR A 10 -18.97 89.44 -84.25
CA THR A 10 -18.40 88.19 -83.73
C THR A 10 -18.64 88.02 -82.23
N PRO A 11 -19.04 86.84 -81.73
CA PRO A 11 -19.12 86.58 -80.29
C PRO A 11 -17.72 86.60 -79.64
N ALA A 12 -17.61 87.30 -78.51
CA ALA A 12 -16.39 87.41 -77.72
C ALA A 12 -15.91 86.02 -77.26
N GLU A 13 -14.67 85.69 -77.60
CA GLU A 13 -14.00 84.46 -77.19
C GLU A 13 -13.80 84.46 -75.67
N LYS A 14 -14.48 83.55 -75.00
CA LYS A 14 -14.40 83.35 -73.55
C LYS A 14 -13.04 82.72 -73.24
N LEU A 15 -12.06 83.55 -72.87
CA LEU A 15 -10.77 83.11 -72.32
C LEU A 15 -11.00 82.16 -71.14
N THR A 16 -10.83 80.86 -71.37
CA THR A 16 -10.81 79.86 -70.32
C THR A 16 -9.39 79.82 -69.77
N PRO A 17 -9.15 80.15 -68.49
CA PRO A 17 -7.81 80.08 -67.92
C PRO A 17 -7.31 78.62 -68.00
N PRO A 18 -6.03 78.39 -68.33
CA PRO A 18 -5.49 77.04 -68.41
C PRO A 18 -5.63 76.37 -67.04
N THR A 19 -6.20 75.17 -67.03
CA THR A 19 -6.25 74.32 -65.84
C THR A 19 -4.84 74.15 -65.29
N PRO A 20 -4.54 74.48 -64.02
CA PRO A 20 -3.22 74.23 -63.47
C PRO A 20 -2.95 72.72 -63.56
N ARG A 21 -1.93 72.33 -64.32
CA ARG A 21 -1.45 70.96 -64.28
C ARG A 21 -1.02 70.70 -62.84
N LEU A 22 -1.61 69.68 -62.20
CA LEU A 22 -1.06 69.10 -60.98
C LEU A 22 0.39 68.74 -61.30
N SER A 23 1.31 69.58 -60.84
CA SER A 23 2.73 69.28 -60.86
C SER A 23 2.86 68.05 -59.97
N SER A 24 3.55 67.01 -60.45
CA SER A 24 3.86 65.85 -59.61
C SER A 24 4.36 66.33 -58.24
N PRO A 25 3.94 65.71 -57.13
CA PRO A 25 4.42 66.13 -55.82
C PRO A 25 5.95 66.18 -55.84
N ALA A 26 6.53 67.17 -55.15
CA ALA A 26 7.97 67.33 -55.04
C ALA A 26 8.64 65.97 -54.78
N PRO A 27 9.78 65.66 -55.44
CA PRO A 27 10.46 64.39 -55.22
C PRO A 27 10.67 64.22 -53.71
N ILE A 28 10.17 63.11 -53.18
CA ILE A 28 10.34 62.75 -51.76
C ILE A 28 11.83 62.89 -51.47
N GLN A 29 12.18 63.82 -50.58
CA GLN A 29 13.56 64.09 -50.19
C GLN A 29 14.13 62.82 -49.53
N THR A 30 14.84 61.99 -50.30
CA THR A 30 15.54 60.79 -49.82
C THR A 30 16.84 61.17 -49.12
N HIS A 31 16.79 62.09 -48.16
CA HIS A 31 17.97 62.50 -47.42
C HIS A 31 18.53 61.30 -46.63
N GLY A 32 19.58 60.67 -47.18
CA GLY A 32 20.37 59.66 -46.49
C GLY A 32 19.93 58.20 -46.64
N LEU A 33 19.00 57.89 -47.55
CA LEU A 33 18.66 56.51 -47.94
C LEU A 33 19.31 56.17 -49.29
N THR A 34 20.62 55.96 -49.26
CA THR A 34 21.30 55.35 -50.43
C THR A 34 20.82 53.91 -50.59
N ALA A 35 20.84 53.38 -51.82
CA ALA A 35 20.49 51.98 -52.08
C ALA A 35 21.27 51.01 -51.17
N GLU A 36 22.52 51.35 -50.87
CA GLU A 36 23.38 50.63 -49.95
C GLU A 36 22.89 50.67 -48.49
N ARG A 37 22.42 51.83 -47.99
CA ARG A 37 21.84 51.94 -46.64
C ARG A 37 20.53 51.17 -46.52
N VAL A 38 19.67 51.24 -47.54
CA VAL A 38 18.42 50.48 -47.60
C VAL A 38 18.71 48.98 -47.58
N ALA A 39 19.66 48.50 -48.40
CA ALA A 39 20.08 47.11 -48.39
C ALA A 39 20.61 46.66 -47.02
N LYS A 40 21.38 47.51 -46.34
CA LYS A 40 21.92 47.22 -45.00
C LYS A 40 20.83 47.10 -43.94
N ILE A 41 19.84 48.00 -43.93
CA ILE A 41 18.68 47.95 -43.02
C ILE A 41 17.83 46.69 -43.28
N VAL A 42 17.59 46.35 -44.54
CA VAL A 42 16.87 45.12 -44.92
C VAL A 42 17.65 43.88 -44.47
N SER A 43 18.97 43.85 -44.66
CA SER A 43 19.81 42.73 -44.21
C SER A 43 19.85 42.60 -42.68
N GLN A 44 19.96 43.71 -41.93
CA GLN A 44 19.95 43.71 -40.47
C GLN A 44 18.60 43.27 -39.90
N SER A 45 17.49 43.73 -40.49
CA SER A 45 16.15 43.29 -40.08
C SER A 45 15.88 41.83 -40.44
N GLY A 46 16.39 41.36 -41.59
CA GLY A 46 16.39 39.95 -41.98
C GLY A 46 17.19 39.08 -41.00
N SER A 47 18.43 39.47 -40.69
CA SER A 47 19.28 38.73 -39.75
C SER A 47 18.70 38.70 -38.34
N ALA A 48 18.15 39.82 -37.85
CA ALA A 48 17.54 39.87 -36.52
C ALA A 48 16.31 38.95 -36.40
N ARG A 49 15.46 38.90 -37.45
CA ARG A 49 14.33 37.98 -37.51
C ARG A 49 14.78 36.52 -37.56
N MET A 50 15.82 36.21 -38.34
CA MET A 50 16.39 34.86 -38.41
C MET A 50 16.98 34.41 -37.08
N THR A 51 17.68 35.29 -36.36
CA THR A 51 18.19 34.99 -35.01
C THR A 51 17.05 34.75 -34.03
N ALA A 52 15.98 35.55 -34.07
CA ALA A 52 14.80 35.34 -33.23
C ALA A 52 14.10 34.01 -33.54
N LEU A 53 13.91 33.67 -34.82
CA LEU A 53 13.33 32.40 -35.24
C LEU A 53 14.20 31.20 -34.83
N LEU A 54 15.52 31.32 -34.96
CA LEU A 54 16.45 30.28 -34.50
C LEU A 54 16.37 30.11 -32.98
N GLY A 55 16.33 31.21 -32.22
CA GLY A 55 16.15 31.17 -30.77
C GLY A 55 14.85 30.46 -30.37
N ILE A 56 13.73 30.80 -31.01
CA ILE A 56 12.44 30.14 -30.79
C ILE A 56 12.52 28.66 -31.15
N ALA A 57 13.14 28.31 -32.28
CA ALA A 57 13.30 26.92 -32.71
C ALA A 57 14.13 26.10 -31.71
N VAL A 58 15.24 26.64 -31.19
CA VAL A 58 16.08 25.98 -30.19
C VAL A 58 15.32 25.77 -28.88
N VAL A 59 14.61 26.78 -28.38
CA VAL A 59 13.80 26.66 -27.16
C VAL A 59 12.68 25.65 -27.35
N THR A 60 12.00 25.67 -28.49
CA THR A 60 10.92 24.73 -28.80
C THR A 60 11.45 23.30 -28.87
N LEU A 61 12.59 23.09 -29.54
CA LEU A 61 13.25 21.79 -29.60
C LEU A 61 13.66 21.32 -28.20
N PHE A 62 14.24 22.19 -27.38
CA PHE A 62 14.62 21.86 -26.01
C PHE A 62 13.41 21.44 -25.16
N VAL A 63 12.29 22.18 -25.25
CA VAL A 63 11.06 21.84 -24.54
C VAL A 63 10.51 20.48 -25.00
N LEU A 64 10.53 20.19 -26.30
CA LEU A 64 10.09 18.89 -26.82
C LEU A 64 10.99 17.75 -26.35
N VAL A 65 12.31 17.90 -26.43
CA VAL A 65 13.28 16.91 -25.95
C VAL A 65 13.11 16.67 -24.45
N TYR A 66 12.97 17.75 -23.67
CA TYR A 66 12.78 17.65 -22.23
C TYR A 66 11.43 17.01 -21.86
N ALA A 67 10.37 17.29 -22.63
CA ALA A 67 9.07 16.63 -22.44
C ALA A 67 9.17 15.11 -22.68
N PHE A 68 9.87 14.66 -23.72
CA PHE A 68 10.11 13.23 -23.95
C PHE A 68 11.07 12.61 -22.93
N TYR A 69 12.00 13.38 -22.36
CA TYR A 69 12.84 12.93 -21.25
C TYR A 69 12.03 12.71 -19.97
N ASP A 70 11.13 13.64 -19.63
CA ASP A 70 10.27 13.52 -18.45
C ASP A 70 9.16 12.47 -18.62
N GLN A 71 8.45 12.49 -19.76
CA GLN A 71 7.30 11.61 -20.02
C GLN A 71 7.68 10.25 -20.63
N GLY A 72 8.92 10.09 -21.08
CA GLY A 72 9.36 8.92 -21.83
C GLY A 72 9.03 9.00 -23.32
N LEU A 73 9.70 8.15 -24.10
CA LEU A 73 9.44 8.00 -25.52
C LEU A 73 8.22 7.09 -25.75
N PRO A 74 7.30 7.46 -26.66
CA PRO A 74 6.14 6.62 -26.98
C PRO A 74 6.56 5.21 -27.40
N GLY A 75 6.03 4.19 -26.72
CA GLY A 75 6.31 2.78 -27.02
C GLY A 75 7.59 2.22 -26.40
N VAL A 76 8.37 3.00 -25.65
CA VAL A 76 9.56 2.53 -24.93
C VAL A 76 9.28 2.52 -23.43
N VAL A 77 8.97 1.34 -22.89
CA VAL A 77 8.71 1.12 -21.45
C VAL A 77 9.96 1.49 -20.64
N GLY A 78 9.76 2.19 -19.51
CA GLY A 78 10.86 2.58 -18.60
C GLY A 78 11.71 3.79 -19.05
N SER A 79 11.37 4.44 -20.17
CA SER A 79 12.11 5.62 -20.65
C SER A 79 11.75 6.92 -19.94
N SER A 80 10.67 6.93 -19.15
CA SER A 80 10.22 8.11 -18.39
C SER A 80 10.98 8.25 -17.08
N ARG A 81 11.63 9.40 -16.88
CA ARG A 81 12.20 9.76 -15.59
C ARG A 81 11.13 9.90 -14.50
N MET A 82 9.95 10.44 -14.84
CA MET A 82 8.86 10.60 -13.86
C MET A 82 8.31 9.26 -13.40
N GLU A 83 8.21 8.28 -14.28
CA GLU A 83 7.77 6.93 -13.92
C GLU A 83 8.80 6.22 -13.04
N ALA A 84 10.09 6.32 -13.38
CA ALA A 84 11.16 5.78 -12.54
C ALA A 84 11.15 6.39 -11.12
N ALA A 85 10.97 7.72 -11.01
CA ALA A 85 10.89 8.39 -9.72
C ALA A 85 9.62 8.02 -8.95
N ARG A 86 8.49 7.84 -9.63
CA ARG A 86 7.24 7.36 -9.00
C ARG A 86 7.42 5.96 -8.44
N GLU A 87 8.05 5.07 -9.20
CA GLU A 87 8.31 3.70 -8.78
C GLU A 87 9.23 3.66 -7.56
N GLU A 88 10.30 4.45 -7.56
CA GLU A 88 11.21 4.55 -6.41
C GLU A 88 10.48 5.01 -5.13
N ILE A 89 9.66 6.06 -5.24
CA ILE A 89 8.84 6.56 -4.12
C ILE A 89 7.82 5.52 -3.66
N TYR A 90 7.23 4.78 -4.59
CA TYR A 90 6.28 3.71 -4.29
C TYR A 90 6.98 2.57 -3.52
N LEU A 91 8.12 2.07 -4.00
CA LEU A 91 8.88 1.01 -3.32
C LEU A 91 9.37 1.43 -1.93
N ASP A 92 9.74 2.70 -1.75
CA ASP A 92 10.07 3.26 -0.43
C ASP A 92 8.86 3.32 0.51
N THR A 93 7.67 3.62 -0.03
CA THR A 93 6.39 3.57 0.71
C THR A 93 6.06 2.12 1.11
N VAL A 94 6.19 1.18 0.19
CA VAL A 94 6.01 -0.27 0.44
C VAL A 94 6.99 -0.77 1.50
N LYS A 95 8.24 -0.32 1.45
CA LYS A 95 9.27 -0.64 2.44
C LYS A 95 8.92 -0.13 3.84
N ARG A 96 8.46 1.12 3.98
CA ARG A 96 7.98 1.63 5.27
C ARG A 96 6.79 0.82 5.79
N GLY A 97 5.85 0.51 4.90
CA GLY A 97 4.70 -0.34 5.19
C GLY A 97 5.09 -1.73 5.70
N TYR A 98 6.08 -2.37 5.07
CA TYR A 98 6.62 -3.66 5.50
C TYR A 98 7.18 -3.59 6.93
N ASN A 99 8.00 -2.58 7.24
CA ASN A 99 8.57 -2.45 8.58
C ASN A 99 7.48 -2.26 9.65
N LEU A 100 6.42 -1.50 9.33
CA LEU A 100 5.25 -1.35 10.21
C LEU A 100 4.50 -2.67 10.37
N TYR A 101 4.33 -3.43 9.28
CA TYR A 101 3.67 -4.72 9.27
C TYR A 101 4.39 -5.75 10.13
N GLU A 102 5.71 -5.88 9.98
CA GLU A 102 6.52 -6.80 10.78
C GLU A 102 6.43 -6.49 12.27
N ALA A 103 6.50 -5.21 12.63
CA ALA A 103 6.45 -4.78 14.03
C ALA A 103 5.08 -5.00 14.70
N ASN A 104 3.98 -4.97 13.95
CA ASN A 104 2.63 -4.85 14.53
C ASN A 104 1.62 -5.91 14.07
N CYS A 105 1.74 -6.42 12.85
CA CYS A 105 0.72 -7.21 12.18
C CYS A 105 1.15 -8.66 11.94
N ALA A 106 2.42 -8.89 11.60
CA ALA A 106 2.97 -10.20 11.24
C ALA A 106 2.77 -11.25 12.33
N ARG A 107 2.74 -10.85 13.60
CA ARG A 107 2.50 -11.77 14.71
C ARG A 107 1.14 -12.47 14.64
N CYS A 108 0.11 -11.78 14.16
CA CYS A 108 -1.22 -12.36 14.03
C CYS A 108 -1.47 -12.87 12.61
N HIS A 109 -0.97 -12.16 11.60
CA HIS A 109 -1.26 -12.45 10.20
C HIS A 109 -0.16 -13.22 9.46
N GLY A 110 0.94 -13.58 10.14
CA GLY A 110 2.13 -14.21 9.56
C GLY A 110 3.04 -13.21 8.85
N GLU A 111 4.34 -13.51 8.75
CA GLU A 111 5.35 -12.65 8.07
C GLU A 111 5.00 -12.31 6.61
N GLN A 112 4.36 -13.25 5.91
CA GLN A 112 3.95 -13.10 4.52
C GLN A 112 2.43 -13.15 4.36
N GLY A 113 1.68 -12.75 5.39
CA GLY A 113 0.22 -12.71 5.34
C GLY A 113 -0.47 -14.08 5.31
N GLN A 114 0.23 -15.16 5.64
CA GLN A 114 -0.28 -16.54 5.63
C GLN A 114 -1.32 -16.84 6.73
N GLY A 115 -1.57 -15.89 7.63
CA GLY A 115 -2.49 -16.03 8.76
C GLY A 115 -1.85 -16.67 9.99
N GLY A 116 -2.70 -17.13 10.91
CA GLY A 116 -2.32 -17.75 12.17
C GLY A 116 -3.40 -17.48 13.21
N ILE A 117 -3.12 -16.53 14.11
CA ILE A 117 -4.12 -15.98 15.05
C ILE A 117 -5.16 -15.15 14.29
N GLY A 118 -4.69 -14.35 13.34
CA GLY A 118 -5.48 -13.52 12.45
C GLY A 118 -5.76 -14.21 11.11
N PRO A 119 -6.66 -13.65 10.30
CA PRO A 119 -7.00 -14.19 9.00
C PRO A 119 -5.84 -14.10 8.01
N VAL A 120 -5.80 -15.05 7.08
CA VAL A 120 -4.93 -15.02 5.88
C VAL A 120 -5.19 -13.74 5.08
N LEU A 121 -4.14 -12.95 4.84
CA LEU A 121 -4.15 -11.71 4.06
C LEU A 121 -3.63 -11.91 2.63
N ASN A 122 -2.77 -12.90 2.40
CA ASN A 122 -2.15 -13.16 1.10
C ASN A 122 -2.99 -14.04 0.14
N ASP A 123 -4.25 -14.31 0.48
CA ASP A 123 -5.18 -15.03 -0.38
C ASP A 123 -5.53 -14.18 -1.61
N GLN A 124 -5.29 -14.72 -2.81
CA GLN A 124 -5.45 -13.97 -4.06
C GLN A 124 -6.92 -13.64 -4.36
N GLY A 125 -7.85 -14.54 -4.01
CA GLY A 125 -9.28 -14.28 -4.12
C GLY A 125 -9.71 -13.11 -3.25
N LYS A 126 -9.24 -13.06 -2.00
CA LYS A 126 -9.47 -11.92 -1.09
C LYS A 126 -8.84 -10.64 -1.59
N LEU A 127 -7.58 -10.67 -2.04
CA LEU A 127 -6.87 -9.49 -2.53
C LEU A 127 -7.55 -8.87 -3.74
N LEU A 128 -8.15 -9.71 -4.59
CA LEU A 128 -8.94 -9.31 -5.74
C LEU A 128 -10.30 -8.74 -5.34
N ALA A 129 -11.07 -9.46 -4.51
CA ALA A 129 -12.50 -9.18 -4.32
C ALA A 129 -12.85 -8.37 -3.05
N HIS A 130 -12.04 -8.43 -1.99
CA HIS A 130 -12.44 -7.97 -0.65
C HIS A 130 -11.44 -7.04 0.03
N LEU A 131 -10.14 -7.37 0.01
CA LEU A 131 -9.06 -6.59 0.65
C LEU A 131 -8.68 -5.35 -0.15
N SER A 132 -9.67 -4.60 -0.63
CA SER A 132 -9.51 -3.30 -1.29
C SER A 132 -8.84 -2.28 -0.35
N PRO A 133 -8.17 -1.23 -0.89
CA PRO A 133 -7.58 -0.18 -0.06
C PRO A 133 -8.59 0.44 0.90
N ALA A 134 -9.81 0.71 0.43
CA ALA A 134 -10.88 1.27 1.25
C ALA A 134 -11.33 0.31 2.36
N TYR A 135 -11.42 -0.99 2.08
CA TYR A 135 -11.75 -1.99 3.09
C TYR A 135 -10.66 -2.07 4.16
N LEU A 136 -9.39 -2.15 3.75
CA LEU A 136 -8.25 -2.19 4.66
C LEU A 136 -8.17 -0.93 5.52
N HIS A 137 -8.34 0.25 4.92
CA HIS A 137 -8.38 1.52 5.65
C HIS A 137 -9.46 1.52 6.73
N ASN A 138 -10.67 1.05 6.42
CA ASN A 138 -11.75 0.94 7.39
C ASN A 138 -11.42 -0.05 8.50
N VAL A 139 -10.89 -1.23 8.18
CA VAL A 139 -10.47 -2.23 9.18
C VAL A 139 -9.37 -1.67 10.09
N LEU A 140 -8.39 -0.94 9.56
CA LEU A 140 -7.34 -0.33 10.38
C LEU A 140 -7.88 0.84 11.22
N THR A 141 -8.93 1.52 10.75
CA THR A 141 -9.57 2.62 11.48
C THR A 141 -10.46 2.15 12.63
N VAL A 142 -11.27 1.10 12.45
CA VAL A 142 -12.24 0.67 13.48
C VAL A 142 -11.92 -0.70 14.09
N GLY A 143 -10.80 -1.30 13.69
CA GLY A 143 -10.38 -2.63 14.08
C GLY A 143 -11.23 -3.74 13.46
N GLY A 144 -11.07 -4.93 14.02
CA GLY A 144 -11.72 -6.16 13.58
C GLY A 144 -13.23 -6.19 13.78
N ARG A 145 -13.81 -5.21 14.48
CA ARG A 145 -15.26 -5.01 14.53
C ARG A 145 -15.87 -4.88 13.14
N TYR A 146 -15.12 -4.31 12.19
CA TYR A 146 -15.57 -4.21 10.80
C TYR A 146 -15.55 -5.57 10.08
N ILE A 147 -14.72 -6.49 10.54
CA ILE A 147 -14.61 -7.83 9.97
C ILE A 147 -15.80 -8.63 10.47
N CYS A 148 -16.75 -8.91 9.59
CA CYS A 148 -17.95 -9.70 9.91
C CYS A 148 -18.85 -9.14 11.03
N GLY A 149 -18.67 -7.88 11.46
CA GLY A 149 -19.41 -7.34 12.60
C GLY A 149 -19.02 -7.97 13.95
N ASP A 150 -17.81 -8.55 14.05
CA ASP A 150 -17.40 -9.25 15.26
C ASP A 150 -16.92 -8.28 16.34
N ALA A 151 -17.80 -7.99 17.31
CA ALA A 151 -17.49 -7.11 18.44
C ALA A 151 -16.37 -7.65 19.34
N ASN A 152 -16.07 -8.96 19.28
CA ASN A 152 -15.03 -9.62 20.07
C ASN A 152 -13.77 -9.89 19.23
N SER A 153 -13.61 -9.22 18.09
CA SER A 153 -12.41 -9.42 17.28
C SER A 153 -11.15 -9.00 18.02
N LEU A 154 -10.08 -9.81 17.88
CA LEU A 154 -8.75 -9.53 18.41
C LEU A 154 -8.04 -8.40 17.67
N MET A 155 -8.48 -8.07 16.45
CA MET A 155 -7.86 -7.01 15.66
C MET A 155 -8.22 -5.66 16.27
N GLY A 156 -7.23 -5.02 16.90
CA GLY A 156 -7.37 -3.72 17.54
C GLY A 156 -7.56 -2.57 16.54
N VAL A 157 -7.81 -1.37 17.08
CA VAL A 157 -7.82 -0.12 16.30
C VAL A 157 -6.39 0.35 16.10
N TRP A 158 -6.04 0.70 14.87
CA TRP A 158 -4.67 1.12 14.51
C TRP A 158 -4.58 2.59 14.14
N ALA A 159 -5.63 3.19 13.55
CA ALA A 159 -5.61 4.60 13.20
C ALA A 159 -5.71 5.51 14.44
N ASP A 160 -4.85 6.52 14.48
CA ASP A 160 -4.80 7.56 15.51
C ASP A 160 -6.12 8.32 15.67
N SER A 161 -6.81 8.57 14.55
CA SER A 161 -8.13 9.20 14.51
C SER A 161 -9.21 8.46 15.28
N ASN A 162 -8.99 7.19 15.62
CA ASN A 162 -9.91 6.37 16.39
C ASN A 162 -9.22 5.68 17.59
N GLY A 163 -8.10 6.23 18.07
CA GLY A 163 -7.43 5.81 19.31
C GLY A 163 -6.31 4.77 19.14
N GLY A 164 -5.93 4.44 17.90
CA GLY A 164 -4.74 3.62 17.61
C GLY A 164 -3.45 4.43 17.58
N PRO A 165 -2.28 3.78 17.36
CA PRO A 165 -0.98 4.46 17.40
C PRO A 165 -0.53 5.03 16.04
N LEU A 166 -1.15 4.64 14.93
CA LEU A 166 -0.64 4.94 13.58
C LEU A 166 -1.33 6.15 12.97
N ASN A 167 -0.55 7.06 12.42
CA ASN A 167 -1.08 8.23 11.72
C ASN A 167 -1.55 7.87 10.29
N TYR A 168 -2.24 8.82 9.64
CA TYR A 168 -2.81 8.60 8.30
C TYR A 168 -1.77 8.11 7.25
N ARG A 169 -0.52 8.56 7.33
CA ARG A 169 0.53 8.18 6.37
C ARG A 169 0.97 6.74 6.59
N GLU A 170 1.13 6.34 7.84
CA GLU A 170 1.53 4.98 8.23
C GLU A 170 0.44 3.96 7.87
N ILE A 171 -0.83 4.36 7.97
CA ILE A 171 -1.97 3.54 7.51
C ILE A 171 -1.89 3.29 6.01
N GLU A 172 -1.66 4.33 5.21
CA GLU A 172 -1.52 4.20 3.75
C GLU A 172 -0.29 3.36 3.36
N GLU A 173 0.83 3.52 4.08
CA GLU A 173 2.04 2.72 3.88
C GLU A 173 1.78 1.24 4.17
N LEU A 174 1.07 0.93 5.26
CA LEU A 174 0.67 -0.42 5.61
C LEU A 174 -0.25 -1.03 4.55
N ILE A 175 -1.21 -0.26 4.04
CA ILE A 175 -2.10 -0.69 2.95
C ILE A 175 -1.30 -0.94 1.66
N ALA A 176 -0.31 -0.08 1.35
CA ALA A 176 0.56 -0.25 0.20
C ALA A 176 1.33 -1.57 0.29
N TRP A 177 1.89 -1.92 1.46
CA TRP A 177 2.53 -3.21 1.69
C TRP A 177 1.55 -4.39 1.57
N ILE A 178 0.38 -4.34 2.24
CA ILE A 178 -0.59 -5.45 2.19
C ILE A 178 -1.06 -5.75 0.76
N ARG A 179 -1.01 -4.75 -0.12
CA ARG A 179 -1.37 -4.87 -1.53
C ARG A 179 -0.17 -4.88 -2.48
N ALA A 180 1.05 -4.96 -1.96
CA ALA A 180 2.25 -5.06 -2.78
C ALA A 180 2.21 -6.31 -3.65
N THR A 181 2.64 -6.16 -4.89
CA THR A 181 2.69 -7.26 -5.86
C THR A 181 3.95 -8.10 -5.68
N LYS A 182 3.95 -9.31 -6.25
CA LYS A 182 5.15 -10.15 -6.31
C LYS A 182 6.30 -9.52 -7.11
N ASP A 183 6.01 -8.53 -7.96
CA ASP A 183 7.01 -7.80 -8.73
C ASP A 183 7.61 -6.62 -7.92
N ASP A 184 6.98 -6.24 -6.80
CA ASP A 184 7.44 -5.19 -5.90
C ASP A 184 8.53 -5.76 -4.97
N VAL A 185 9.79 -5.63 -5.38
CA VAL A 185 10.95 -6.10 -4.60
C VAL A 185 11.53 -4.97 -3.76
N ILE A 186 11.53 -5.13 -2.45
CA ILE A 186 12.08 -4.17 -1.49
C ILE A 186 13.32 -4.75 -0.78
N LYS A 187 14.26 -3.87 -0.42
CA LYS A 187 15.46 -4.21 0.35
C LYS A 187 15.32 -3.73 1.78
N VAL A 188 15.27 -4.67 2.71
CA VAL A 188 15.04 -4.41 4.14
C VAL A 188 16.17 -5.01 4.97
N GLN A 189 16.39 -4.45 6.14
CA GLN A 189 17.38 -4.98 7.08
C GLN A 189 16.68 -5.98 8.00
N ASP A 190 17.15 -7.21 8.03
CA ASP A 190 16.65 -8.22 8.96
C ASP A 190 17.03 -7.82 10.39
N PRO A 191 16.08 -7.65 11.31
CA PRO A 191 16.36 -7.27 12.69
C PRO A 191 17.12 -8.34 13.48
N ALA A 192 17.06 -9.61 13.10
CA ALA A 192 17.75 -10.71 13.79
C ALA A 192 19.22 -10.83 13.38
N THR A 193 19.52 -10.66 12.08
CA THR A 193 20.87 -10.86 11.53
C THR A 193 21.59 -9.54 11.21
N GLY A 194 20.85 -8.45 11.04
CA GLY A 194 21.38 -7.16 10.59
C GLY A 194 21.73 -7.11 9.10
N GLU A 195 21.53 -8.20 8.36
CA GLU A 195 21.82 -8.29 6.92
C GLU A 195 20.69 -7.68 6.08
N MET A 196 21.05 -7.24 4.87
CA MET A 196 20.07 -6.74 3.91
C MET A 196 19.46 -7.92 3.16
N VAL A 197 18.16 -8.11 3.33
CA VAL A 197 17.38 -9.16 2.65
C VAL A 197 16.42 -8.54 1.63
N GLU A 198 16.20 -9.26 0.54
CA GLU A 198 15.19 -8.91 -0.45
C GLU A 198 13.85 -9.56 -0.06
N VAL A 199 12.83 -8.73 0.05
CA VAL A 199 11.46 -9.14 0.37
C VAL A 199 10.57 -8.70 -0.77
N THR A 200 9.65 -9.56 -1.18
CA THR A 200 8.69 -9.30 -2.24
C THR A 200 7.28 -9.25 -1.68
N GLY A 201 6.41 -8.45 -2.27
CA GLY A 201 4.97 -8.52 -2.00
C GLY A 201 4.38 -9.88 -2.40
N TRP A 202 3.10 -10.08 -2.09
CA TRP A 202 2.42 -11.37 -2.28
C TRP A 202 1.26 -11.34 -3.28
N ARG A 203 0.84 -10.17 -3.75
CA ARG A 203 -0.29 -10.06 -4.68
C ARG A 203 0.15 -10.42 -6.10
N ASP A 204 -0.59 -11.29 -6.76
CA ASP A 204 -0.42 -11.55 -8.18
C ASP A 204 -1.39 -10.70 -9.00
N ALA A 205 -0.87 -9.69 -9.69
CA ALA A 205 -1.67 -8.81 -10.55
C ALA A 205 -2.30 -9.55 -11.75
N ALA A 206 -1.75 -10.71 -12.14
CA ALA A 206 -2.26 -11.54 -13.22
C ALA A 206 -3.25 -12.61 -12.73
N TYR A 207 -3.59 -12.64 -11.43
CA TYR A 207 -4.52 -13.63 -10.90
C TYR A 207 -5.92 -13.46 -11.49
N VAL A 208 -6.44 -14.57 -12.04
CA VAL A 208 -7.81 -14.69 -12.53
C VAL A 208 -8.44 -15.88 -11.82
N PRO A 209 -9.58 -15.72 -11.13
CA PRO A 209 -10.25 -16.85 -10.50
C PRO A 209 -10.72 -17.85 -11.57
N ALA A 210 -10.74 -19.14 -11.22
CA ALA A 210 -11.32 -20.16 -12.08
C ALA A 210 -12.78 -19.81 -12.42
N ALA A 211 -13.25 -20.20 -13.61
CA ALA A 211 -14.60 -19.84 -14.08
C ALA A 211 -15.72 -20.42 -13.18
N ASP A 212 -15.42 -21.51 -12.48
CA ASP A 212 -16.27 -22.20 -11.52
C ASP A 212 -15.93 -21.87 -10.05
N ALA A 213 -15.01 -20.92 -9.80
CA ALA A 213 -14.68 -20.51 -8.46
C ALA A 213 -15.91 -19.92 -7.76
N THR A 214 -16.20 -20.44 -6.56
CA THR A 214 -17.25 -19.87 -5.73
C THR A 214 -16.90 -18.43 -5.35
N PRO A 215 -17.86 -17.49 -5.42
CA PRO A 215 -17.62 -16.12 -4.99
C PRO A 215 -17.10 -16.06 -3.57
N VAL A 216 -16.13 -15.17 -3.37
CA VAL A 216 -15.60 -14.84 -2.06
C VAL A 216 -16.73 -14.35 -1.15
N PRO A 217 -17.00 -14.98 0.01
CA PRO A 217 -18.08 -14.56 0.89
C PRO A 217 -17.79 -13.18 1.49
N ALA A 218 -18.84 -12.42 1.78
CA ALA A 218 -18.70 -11.09 2.39
C ALA A 218 -18.16 -11.16 3.84
N CYS A 219 -18.43 -12.27 4.52
CA CYS A 219 -17.90 -12.56 5.85
C CYS A 219 -17.08 -13.85 5.83
N TRP A 220 -15.86 -13.76 6.33
CA TRP A 220 -14.87 -14.85 6.38
C TRP A 220 -14.71 -15.43 7.79
N LYS A 221 -15.75 -15.39 8.63
CA LYS A 221 -15.64 -15.90 10.00
C LYS A 221 -15.28 -17.38 10.03
N ASP A 222 -15.81 -18.15 9.08
CA ASP A 222 -15.50 -19.58 8.96
C ASP A 222 -14.08 -19.83 8.45
N ALA A 223 -13.44 -18.82 7.84
CA ALA A 223 -12.03 -18.92 7.46
C ALA A 223 -11.06 -18.81 8.63
N PHE A 224 -11.52 -18.30 9.78
CA PHE A 224 -10.77 -18.41 11.04
C PHE A 224 -10.75 -19.84 11.58
N ALA A 225 -11.64 -20.72 11.10
CA ALA A 225 -11.64 -22.15 11.44
C ALA A 225 -10.69 -22.97 10.54
N VAL A 226 -10.22 -22.39 9.43
CA VAL A 226 -9.29 -23.01 8.48
C VAL A 226 -7.97 -22.21 8.41
N SER A 227 -7.29 -22.07 9.55
CA SER A 227 -5.83 -22.04 9.49
C SER A 227 -5.36 -23.42 9.01
N PRO A 228 -4.46 -23.53 8.03
CA PRO A 228 -3.94 -24.81 7.60
C PRO A 228 -3.05 -25.35 8.71
N SER A 229 -3.63 -26.10 9.64
CA SER A 229 -2.90 -27.19 10.24
C SER A 229 -2.54 -28.14 9.08
N PRO A 230 -1.29 -28.62 8.95
CA PRO A 230 -0.91 -29.49 7.85
C PRO A 230 -1.85 -30.69 7.83
N SER A 231 -2.68 -30.76 6.78
CA SER A 231 -3.62 -31.86 6.60
C SER A 231 -2.81 -33.12 6.28
N PRO A 232 -2.97 -34.22 7.04
CA PRO A 232 -2.39 -35.49 6.64
C PRO A 232 -3.18 -36.01 5.43
N SER A 233 -2.42 -36.46 4.43
CA SER A 233 -2.94 -37.16 3.26
C SER A 233 -3.90 -38.29 3.66
N GLY A 234 -4.94 -38.48 2.84
CA GLY A 234 -6.11 -39.31 3.09
C GLY A 234 -5.84 -40.65 3.77
N GLY A 235 -6.42 -40.79 4.96
CA GLY A 235 -6.76 -42.05 5.60
C GLY A 235 -8.19 -41.93 6.11
N GLU A 236 -9.01 -42.91 5.79
CA GLU A 236 -10.35 -43.15 6.33
C GLU A 236 -10.41 -42.88 7.85
N PRO A 237 -11.53 -42.36 8.43
CA PRO A 237 -11.60 -41.98 9.83
C PRO A 237 -11.23 -43.17 10.71
N THR A 238 -9.98 -43.16 11.17
CA THR A 238 -9.53 -44.07 12.21
C THR A 238 -10.25 -43.59 13.46
N PRO A 239 -10.96 -44.46 14.19
CA PRO A 239 -11.63 -44.05 15.41
C PRO A 239 -10.60 -43.38 16.32
N MET A 240 -10.98 -42.23 16.88
CA MET A 240 -10.37 -41.60 18.04
C MET A 240 -9.85 -42.72 18.97
N PRO A 241 -8.59 -42.70 19.42
CA PRO A 241 -8.15 -43.67 20.40
C PRO A 241 -9.04 -43.46 21.62
N THR A 242 -9.96 -44.39 21.80
CA THR A 242 -10.66 -44.59 23.05
C THR A 242 -9.61 -44.64 24.14
N ASP A 243 -9.86 -43.87 25.19
CA ASP A 243 -9.23 -43.94 26.50
C ASP A 243 -8.41 -45.22 26.71
N THR A 244 -7.09 -45.07 26.65
CA THR A 244 -6.19 -46.06 27.24
C THR A 244 -5.55 -45.43 28.46
N GLY A 245 -6.36 -45.35 29.52
CA GLY A 245 -5.95 -45.51 30.90
C GLY A 245 -4.78 -44.63 31.38
N GLY A 246 -5.07 -43.38 31.72
CA GLY A 246 -4.32 -42.61 32.70
C GLY A 246 -5.33 -41.80 33.49
N GLY A 247 -5.47 -42.08 34.80
CA GLY A 247 -6.53 -41.48 35.62
C GLY A 247 -6.61 -39.96 35.48
N THR A 248 -7.80 -39.38 35.66
CA THR A 248 -7.99 -37.93 35.61
C THR A 248 -7.09 -37.27 36.65
N GLY A 249 -6.13 -36.47 36.18
CA GLY A 249 -5.29 -35.64 37.02
C GLY A 249 -6.09 -34.51 37.68
N GLY A 250 -5.41 -33.69 38.48
CA GLY A 250 -6.01 -32.54 39.16
C GLY A 250 -6.61 -31.51 38.20
N SER A 251 -7.38 -30.57 38.78
CA SER A 251 -7.78 -29.33 38.11
C SER A 251 -6.89 -28.20 38.60
N TYR A 252 -6.28 -27.47 37.67
CA TYR A 252 -5.32 -26.41 37.95
C TYR A 252 -5.81 -25.09 37.36
N THR A 253 -5.48 -23.98 37.99
CA THR A 253 -5.89 -22.64 37.54
C THR A 253 -4.66 -21.79 37.24
N ILE A 254 -4.69 -21.07 36.13
CA ILE A 254 -3.75 -20.00 35.80
C ILE A 254 -4.56 -18.73 35.53
N VAL A 255 -4.19 -17.63 36.15
CA VAL A 255 -4.86 -16.32 35.99
C VAL A 255 -3.94 -15.37 35.23
N ALA A 256 -4.47 -14.67 34.23
CA ALA A 256 -3.80 -13.56 33.57
C ALA A 256 -4.28 -12.22 34.15
N MET A 257 -3.35 -11.44 34.70
CA MET A 257 -3.63 -10.10 35.23
C MET A 257 -2.39 -9.20 35.12
N GLY A 258 -2.56 -7.99 34.61
CA GLY A 258 -1.49 -7.03 34.40
C GLY A 258 -0.45 -7.49 33.37
N VAL A 259 -0.87 -8.21 32.33
CA VAL A 259 -0.01 -8.79 31.29
C VAL A 259 1.04 -9.76 31.88
N LYS A 260 0.63 -10.50 32.92
CA LYS A 260 1.42 -11.52 33.61
C LYS A 260 0.54 -12.67 34.05
N PHE A 261 1.12 -13.85 34.19
CA PHE A 261 0.48 -14.93 34.92
C PHE A 261 0.58 -14.64 36.43
N ASP A 262 -0.43 -15.03 37.19
CA ASP A 262 -0.45 -14.94 38.65
C ASP A 262 0.63 -15.84 39.30
N LEU A 263 1.01 -16.91 38.61
CA LEU A 263 2.00 -17.89 39.02
C LEU A 263 3.20 -17.91 38.07
N THR A 264 4.39 -18.10 38.63
CA THR A 264 5.63 -18.33 37.86
C THR A 264 5.94 -19.81 37.68
N SER A 265 5.28 -20.70 38.43
CA SER A 265 5.40 -22.14 38.26
C SER A 265 4.11 -22.86 38.64
N LEU A 266 3.81 -23.96 37.93
CA LEU A 266 2.69 -24.85 38.19
C LEU A 266 3.21 -26.30 38.25
N GLU A 267 2.79 -27.05 39.26
CA GLU A 267 3.11 -28.48 39.35
C GLU A 267 1.87 -29.33 39.00
N VAL A 268 2.04 -30.32 38.13
CA VAL A 268 0.97 -31.25 37.74
C VAL A 268 1.44 -32.71 37.79
N GLU A 269 0.50 -33.64 37.80
CA GLU A 269 0.78 -35.06 37.86
C GLU A 269 1.26 -35.62 36.50
N ALA A 270 2.34 -36.38 36.52
CA ALA A 270 2.87 -37.05 35.33
C ALA A 270 1.96 -38.16 34.81
N ASN A 271 1.97 -38.31 33.48
CA ASN A 271 1.28 -39.36 32.74
C ASN A 271 -0.24 -39.39 32.95
N LYS A 272 -0.84 -38.25 33.28
CA LYS A 272 -2.28 -38.08 33.45
C LYS A 272 -2.77 -36.84 32.71
N ALA A 273 -3.89 -36.97 31.99
CA ALA A 273 -4.58 -35.80 31.46
C ALA A 273 -5.13 -34.97 32.62
N PHE A 274 -5.14 -33.65 32.50
CA PHE A 274 -5.56 -32.76 33.58
C PHE A 274 -6.45 -31.62 33.07
N SER A 275 -7.24 -31.05 33.98
CA SER A 275 -8.09 -29.90 33.69
C SER A 275 -7.33 -28.61 33.95
N LEU A 276 -7.30 -27.70 32.99
CA LEU A 276 -6.68 -26.38 33.11
C LEU A 276 -7.74 -25.29 32.96
N ILE A 277 -7.97 -24.55 34.04
CA ILE A 277 -8.83 -23.38 34.09
C ILE A 277 -7.95 -22.16 33.83
N PHE A 278 -8.18 -21.47 32.73
CA PHE A 278 -7.48 -20.24 32.40
C PHE A 278 -8.42 -19.04 32.57
N ASP A 279 -8.11 -18.16 33.51
CA ASP A 279 -8.91 -16.97 33.84
C ASP A 279 -8.20 -15.70 33.38
N ASN A 280 -8.69 -15.06 32.32
CA ASN A 280 -8.19 -13.76 31.90
C ASN A 280 -8.94 -12.65 32.63
N GLN A 281 -8.23 -11.81 33.38
CA GLN A 281 -8.77 -10.66 34.09
C GLN A 281 -8.38 -9.32 33.45
N ASP A 282 -7.59 -9.34 32.37
CA ASP A 282 -7.17 -8.13 31.67
C ASP A 282 -8.21 -7.72 30.61
N ALA A 283 -8.98 -6.68 30.92
CA ALA A 283 -10.02 -6.16 30.03
C ALA A 283 -9.42 -5.66 28.69
N GLY A 284 -9.95 -6.18 27.58
CA GLY A 284 -9.51 -5.82 26.23
C GLY A 284 -8.14 -6.35 25.81
N ILE A 285 -7.43 -7.07 26.69
CA ILE A 285 -6.11 -7.66 26.37
C ILE A 285 -6.30 -9.15 26.06
N PRO A 286 -5.86 -9.64 24.89
CA PRO A 286 -5.99 -11.05 24.58
C PRO A 286 -4.92 -11.90 25.23
N HIS A 287 -5.37 -13.00 25.83
CA HIS A 287 -4.49 -13.98 26.47
C HIS A 287 -4.87 -15.40 26.05
N ASN A 288 -3.89 -16.28 26.21
CA ASN A 288 -4.07 -17.72 26.25
C ASN A 288 -3.01 -18.35 27.15
N VAL A 289 -3.06 -19.66 27.22
CA VAL A 289 -1.99 -20.48 27.77
C VAL A 289 -1.62 -21.55 26.74
N ALA A 290 -0.34 -21.63 26.40
CA ALA A 290 0.26 -22.66 25.56
C ALA A 290 1.35 -23.37 26.34
N ILE A 291 1.53 -24.68 26.12
CA ILE A 291 2.54 -25.50 26.78
C ILE A 291 3.63 -25.84 25.75
N HIS A 292 4.88 -25.59 26.13
CA HIS A 292 6.06 -25.82 25.30
C HIS A 292 7.08 -26.69 26.05
N GLU A 293 7.96 -27.35 25.30
CA GLU A 293 9.16 -27.97 25.86
C GLU A 293 10.05 -26.91 26.55
N GLY A 294 10.89 -27.35 27.49
CA GLY A 294 11.92 -26.50 28.11
C GLY A 294 11.47 -25.82 29.41
N THR A 295 11.95 -24.60 29.64
CA THR A 295 11.73 -23.84 30.88
C THR A 295 11.32 -22.42 30.55
N ALA A 296 10.89 -21.64 31.56
CA ALA A 296 10.57 -20.23 31.38
C ALA A 296 11.73 -19.39 30.81
N SER A 297 12.98 -19.83 31.00
CA SER A 297 14.17 -19.16 30.46
C SER A 297 14.61 -19.68 29.08
N ALA A 298 14.03 -20.78 28.61
CA ALA A 298 14.37 -21.43 27.34
C ALA A 298 13.13 -22.16 26.80
N VAL A 299 12.24 -21.41 26.16
CA VAL A 299 10.99 -21.91 25.59
C VAL A 299 11.28 -22.64 24.28
N GLY A 300 10.93 -23.92 24.24
CA GLY A 300 11.13 -24.80 23.08
C GLY A 300 9.89 -24.93 22.20
N LYS A 301 9.77 -26.09 21.56
CA LYS A 301 8.67 -26.42 20.66
C LYS A 301 7.32 -26.40 21.38
N GLU A 302 6.29 -25.88 20.73
CA GLU A 302 4.89 -25.94 21.20
C GLU A 302 4.38 -27.39 21.19
N LEU A 303 3.78 -27.80 22.30
CA LEU A 303 3.18 -29.12 22.48
C LEU A 303 1.65 -29.06 22.51
N TRP A 304 1.10 -27.97 23.02
CA TRP A 304 -0.34 -27.77 23.16
C TRP A 304 -0.66 -26.28 23.27
N GLN A 305 -1.81 -25.86 22.74
CA GLN A 305 -2.25 -24.47 22.77
C GLN A 305 -3.73 -24.36 23.13
N GLY A 306 -4.03 -23.55 24.14
CA GLY A 306 -5.38 -23.09 24.44
C GLY A 306 -5.82 -21.94 23.53
N ALA A 307 -7.14 -21.79 23.35
CA ALA A 307 -7.71 -20.71 22.54
C ALA A 307 -7.25 -19.32 23.03
N ILE A 308 -6.96 -18.41 22.09
CA ILE A 308 -6.71 -16.99 22.36
C ILE A 308 -8.05 -16.26 22.36
N PHE A 309 -8.32 -15.50 23.42
CA PHE A 309 -9.56 -14.73 23.55
C PHE A 309 -9.31 -13.36 24.19
N PRO A 310 -10.07 -12.32 23.79
CA PRO A 310 -9.89 -10.98 24.35
C PRO A 310 -10.66 -10.80 25.65
N GLY A 311 -10.11 -9.98 26.53
CA GLY A 311 -10.85 -9.44 27.67
C GLY A 311 -11.18 -10.46 28.76
N ILE A 312 -12.05 -10.03 29.68
CA ILE A 312 -12.37 -10.79 30.89
C ILE A 312 -13.21 -12.01 30.54
N ALA A 313 -12.63 -13.20 30.65
CA ALA A 313 -13.32 -14.47 30.47
C ALA A 313 -12.50 -15.63 31.06
N THR A 314 -13.19 -16.71 31.38
CA THR A 314 -12.57 -17.96 31.85
C THR A 314 -12.80 -19.06 30.84
N GLN A 315 -11.74 -19.80 30.48
CA GLN A 315 -11.81 -20.99 29.65
C GLN A 315 -11.36 -22.22 30.45
N THR A 316 -11.94 -23.38 30.15
CA THR A 316 -11.52 -24.66 30.75
C THR A 316 -11.08 -25.61 29.65
N TYR A 317 -9.89 -26.17 29.80
CA TYR A 317 -9.28 -27.07 28.83
C TYR A 317 -9.02 -28.43 29.46
N SER A 318 -9.13 -29.48 28.65
CA SER A 318 -8.59 -30.81 28.96
C SER A 318 -7.22 -30.93 28.30
N VAL A 319 -6.15 -30.86 29.09
CA VAL A 319 -4.78 -30.97 28.62
C VAL A 319 -4.38 -32.45 28.59
N PRO A 320 -3.86 -32.98 27.47
CA PRO A 320 -3.38 -34.36 27.39
C PRO A 320 -2.30 -34.68 28.42
N SER A 321 -2.12 -35.96 28.72
CA SER A 321 -1.06 -36.40 29.63
C SER A 321 0.33 -36.01 29.13
N LEU A 322 1.14 -35.44 30.02
CA LEU A 322 2.55 -35.14 29.77
C LEU A 322 3.44 -36.11 30.54
N ALA A 323 4.59 -36.47 29.96
CA ALA A 323 5.59 -37.27 30.65
C ALA A 323 6.20 -36.48 31.82
N ALA A 324 6.77 -37.17 32.81
CA ALA A 324 7.49 -36.51 33.88
C ALA A 324 8.66 -35.68 33.30
N GLY A 325 8.77 -34.43 33.71
CA GLY A 325 9.75 -33.50 33.15
C GLY A 325 9.43 -32.03 33.45
N THR A 326 10.25 -31.16 32.89
CA THR A 326 10.07 -29.71 32.97
C THR A 326 9.65 -29.18 31.60
N TYR A 327 8.59 -28.38 31.63
CA TYR A 327 7.98 -27.71 30.50
C TYR A 327 7.83 -26.23 30.84
N SER A 328 7.38 -25.44 29.87
CA SER A 328 6.99 -24.05 30.10
C SER A 328 5.54 -23.83 29.69
N PHE A 329 4.87 -22.91 30.37
CA PHE A 329 3.60 -22.36 29.92
C PHE A 329 3.79 -20.89 29.56
N ILE A 330 3.30 -20.50 28.39
CA ILE A 330 3.52 -19.17 27.81
C ILE A 330 2.20 -18.61 27.25
N CYS A 331 2.02 -17.30 27.34
CA CYS A 331 0.99 -16.61 26.60
C CYS A 331 1.51 -16.32 25.17
N THR A 332 0.93 -16.96 24.15
CA THR A 332 1.28 -16.78 22.74
C THR A 332 1.20 -15.31 22.31
N VAL A 333 0.36 -14.52 22.98
CA VAL A 333 0.15 -13.06 22.73
C VAL A 333 1.11 -12.16 23.53
N HIS A 334 1.86 -12.66 24.53
CA HIS A 334 2.83 -11.84 25.29
C HIS A 334 4.08 -12.67 25.57
N PRO A 335 5.18 -12.51 24.78
CA PRO A 335 6.30 -13.46 24.83
C PRO A 335 7.04 -13.47 26.18
N ASN A 336 6.94 -12.39 26.94
CA ASN A 336 7.54 -12.26 28.27
C ASN A 336 6.64 -12.80 29.40
N MET A 337 5.42 -13.26 29.08
CA MET A 337 4.47 -13.82 30.02
C MET A 337 4.60 -15.35 29.96
N VAL A 338 5.53 -15.86 30.78
CA VAL A 338 5.96 -17.26 30.78
C VAL A 338 6.17 -17.74 32.23
N GLY A 339 5.91 -19.01 32.47
CA GLY A 339 6.20 -19.71 33.73
C GLY A 339 6.62 -21.17 33.49
N ASP A 340 7.10 -21.83 34.56
CA ASP A 340 7.57 -23.22 34.52
C ASP A 340 6.45 -24.21 34.86
N LEU A 341 6.23 -25.20 34.00
CA LEU A 341 5.34 -26.33 34.26
C LEU A 341 6.17 -27.55 34.67
N VAL A 342 6.05 -27.97 35.93
CA VAL A 342 6.74 -29.15 36.47
C VAL A 342 5.77 -30.32 36.47
N VAL A 343 6.08 -31.36 35.72
CA VAL A 343 5.26 -32.57 35.59
C VAL A 343 5.94 -33.69 36.37
N LYS A 344 5.30 -34.21 37.44
CA LYS A 344 5.88 -35.21 38.34
C LYS A 344 4.92 -36.31 38.79
#